data_AF-A0A9D9GT23-F1
#
_entry.id   AF-A0A9D9GT23-F1
#
_cell.length_a   1.000
_cell.length_b   1.000
_cell.length_c   1.000
_cell.angle_alpha   90.00
_cell.angle_beta   90.00
_cell.angle_gamma   90.00
#
_symmetry.space_group_name_H-M   'P 1'
#
loop_
_entity.id
_entity.type
_entity.pdbx_description
1 polymer ?
#
loop_
_entity_poly.entity_id
_entity_poly.type
_entity_poly.pdbx_seq_one_letter_code
_entity_poly.pdbx_strand_id
1 'polypeptide(L)'
;MVVNLPLVLKLLAPALFWLGIIGLIPAAYAFFHHQNSDAVSFVTMSLCALVISNILRLLSRRAKSIITIRDLFIFTVSLWIAATLVTALPISMILPDLNYTGAVFETASALSTTGATAINGLDGRPQAVLLWRSILQFLGGIGFVVIGVAVLPSFLMGGLNLFKTESSSFDGQAKLTPHIKTMALALLSWYLGTAVACTICYVLSGLDIFLAVNAALCTVATGGMMPLDASMNGLPPAVHYFAIFF
;
A
#
# COMPACT_ATOMS: atom_id res chain seq x y z
N MET A 1 -28.92 -15.26 -5.78
CA MET A 1 -27.67 -15.55 -5.07
C MET A 1 -27.14 -14.26 -4.47
N VAL A 2 -27.18 -14.15 -3.14
CA VAL A 2 -26.98 -12.90 -2.35
C VAL A 2 -25.52 -12.81 -1.89
N VAL A 3 -24.98 -11.59 -1.83
CA VAL A 3 -23.61 -11.29 -1.34
C VAL A 3 -23.44 -11.76 0.10
N ASN A 4 -22.29 -12.37 0.42
CA ASN A 4 -21.96 -12.81 1.77
C ASN A 4 -21.23 -11.69 2.52
N LEU A 5 -21.97 -10.69 3.01
CA LEU A 5 -21.42 -9.56 3.77
C LEU A 5 -20.54 -9.98 4.96
N PRO A 6 -20.90 -10.99 5.79
CA PRO A 6 -20.02 -11.46 6.86
C PRO A 6 -18.63 -11.90 6.37
N LEU A 7 -18.53 -12.48 5.17
CA LEU A 7 -17.25 -12.87 4.58
C LEU A 7 -16.43 -11.66 4.15
N VAL A 8 -17.08 -10.64 3.56
CA VAL A 8 -16.43 -9.37 3.21
C VAL A 8 -15.82 -8.72 4.45
N LEU A 9 -16.58 -8.64 5.55
CA LEU A 9 -16.09 -8.10 6.82
C LEU A 9 -14.91 -8.90 7.39
N LYS A 10 -14.93 -10.24 7.21
CA LYS A 10 -13.83 -11.13 7.63
C LYS A 10 -12.52 -10.81 6.91
N LEU A 11 -12.59 -10.43 5.64
CA LEU A 11 -11.44 -10.08 4.81
C LEU A 11 -10.96 -8.65 5.07
N LEU A 12 -11.86 -7.71 5.37
CA LEU A 12 -11.49 -6.32 5.71
C LEU A 12 -10.75 -6.19 7.03
N ALA A 13 -11.14 -6.99 8.03
CA ALA A 13 -10.55 -6.93 9.37
C ALA A 13 -9.01 -7.02 9.40
N PRO A 14 -8.35 -8.03 8.80
CA PRO A 14 -6.89 -8.10 8.81
C PRO A 14 -6.22 -6.96 8.04
N ALA A 15 -6.84 -6.42 6.99
CA ALA A 15 -6.26 -5.31 6.24
C ALA A 15 -6.19 -4.02 7.09
N LEU A 16 -7.30 -3.68 7.78
CA LEU A 16 -7.33 -2.54 8.71
C LEU A 16 -6.43 -2.77 9.93
N PHE A 17 -6.28 -4.01 10.38
CA PHE A 17 -5.34 -4.34 11.45
C PHE A 17 -3.91 -3.97 11.07
N TRP A 18 -3.43 -4.47 9.93
CA TRP A 18 -2.07 -4.20 9.46
C TRP A 18 -1.85 -2.73 9.13
N LEU A 19 -2.83 -2.04 8.55
CA LEU A 19 -2.76 -0.58 8.36
C LEU A 19 -2.60 0.16 9.70
N GLY A 20 -3.31 -0.27 10.75
CA GLY A 20 -3.13 0.26 12.10
C GLY A 20 -1.74 0.01 12.66
N ILE A 21 -1.18 -1.19 12.48
CA ILE A 21 0.18 -1.51 12.92
C ILE A 21 1.23 -0.68 12.17
N ILE A 22 1.07 -0.51 10.86
CA ILE A 22 2.01 0.26 10.02
C ILE A 22 1.94 1.75 10.34
N GLY A 23 0.76 2.27 10.72
CA GLY A 23 0.59 3.64 11.22
C GLY A 23 1.42 3.96 12.48
N LEU A 24 1.90 2.95 13.20
CA LEU A 24 2.81 3.14 14.33
C LEU A 24 4.24 3.51 13.91
N ILE A 25 4.63 3.27 12.65
CA ILE A 25 5.95 3.64 12.12
C ILE A 25 6.14 5.18 12.13
N PRO A 26 5.28 5.98 11.48
CA PRO A 26 5.37 7.44 11.58
C PRO A 26 5.09 7.95 13.00
N ALA A 27 4.29 7.24 13.81
CA ALA A 27 4.13 7.59 15.23
C ALA A 27 5.43 7.50 16.01
N ALA A 28 6.18 6.41 15.84
CA ALA A 28 7.48 6.21 16.46
C ALA A 28 8.49 7.25 15.96
N TYR A 29 8.50 7.51 14.64
CA TYR A 29 9.34 8.55 14.05
C TYR A 29 9.07 9.93 14.68
N ALA A 30 7.81 10.35 14.73
CA ALA A 30 7.42 11.61 15.36
C ALA A 30 7.83 11.68 16.84
N PHE A 31 7.65 10.59 17.59
CA PHE A 31 8.02 10.53 19.01
C PHE A 31 9.53 10.69 19.22
N PHE A 32 10.37 9.98 18.44
CA PHE A 32 11.82 10.10 18.54
C PHE A 32 12.36 11.47 18.10
N HIS A 33 11.62 12.18 17.25
CA HIS A 33 11.92 13.56 16.85
C HIS A 33 11.23 14.63 17.71
N HIS A 34 10.74 14.26 18.90
CA HIS A 34 10.10 15.16 19.87
C HIS A 34 8.82 15.88 19.35
N GLN A 35 8.17 15.33 18.33
CA GLN A 35 6.90 15.80 17.76
C GLN A 35 5.73 15.03 18.40
N ASN A 36 5.52 15.25 19.71
CA ASN A 36 4.56 14.48 20.50
C ASN A 36 3.11 14.64 20.02
N SER A 37 2.72 15.81 19.51
CA SER A 37 1.39 16.04 18.93
C SER A 37 1.13 15.09 17.76
N ASP A 38 2.09 15.01 16.84
CA ASP A 38 1.98 14.26 15.60
C ASP A 38 1.98 12.76 15.89
N ALA A 39 2.82 12.33 16.85
CA ALA A 39 2.81 10.96 17.35
C ALA A 39 1.44 10.56 17.88
N VAL A 40 0.78 11.43 18.66
CA VAL A 40 -0.57 11.18 19.18
C VAL A 40 -1.60 11.07 18.05
N SER A 41 -1.52 11.89 17.00
CA SER A 41 -2.41 11.78 15.83
C SER A 41 -2.29 10.43 15.14
N PHE A 42 -1.06 9.93 14.92
CA PHE A 42 -0.84 8.60 14.33
C PHE A 42 -1.26 7.44 15.26
N VAL A 43 -1.02 7.56 16.57
CA VAL A 43 -1.51 6.58 17.55
C VAL A 43 -3.04 6.54 17.57
N THR A 44 -3.69 7.71 17.49
CA THR A 44 -5.16 7.81 17.43
C THR A 44 -5.71 7.10 16.19
N MET A 45 -5.12 7.36 15.01
CA MET A 45 -5.47 6.64 13.79
C MET A 45 -5.28 5.12 13.93
N SER A 46 -4.14 4.72 14.49
CA SER A 46 -3.79 3.30 14.67
C SER A 46 -4.79 2.61 15.58
N LEU A 47 -5.16 3.25 16.69
CA LEU A 47 -6.17 2.77 17.62
C LEU A 47 -7.55 2.67 16.95
N CYS A 48 -7.98 3.69 16.21
CA CYS A 48 -9.22 3.66 15.44
C CYS A 48 -9.23 2.48 14.45
N ALA A 49 -8.15 2.27 13.69
CA ALA A 49 -8.04 1.18 12.73
C ALA A 49 -8.12 -0.20 13.42
N LEU A 50 -7.43 -0.36 14.56
CA LEU A 50 -7.45 -1.59 15.35
C LEU A 50 -8.81 -1.87 15.99
N VAL A 51 -9.50 -0.84 16.49
CA VAL A 51 -10.86 -0.97 17.05
C VAL A 51 -11.84 -1.39 15.96
N ILE A 52 -11.84 -0.69 14.81
CA ILE A 52 -12.69 -1.04 13.67
C ILE A 52 -12.40 -2.48 13.22
N SER A 53 -11.13 -2.84 13.06
CA SER A 53 -10.70 -4.19 12.71
C SER A 53 -11.25 -5.26 13.66
N ASN A 54 -11.15 -5.04 14.97
CA ASN A 54 -11.66 -5.99 15.97
C ASN A 54 -13.19 -6.11 15.93
N ILE A 55 -13.91 -5.00 15.72
CA ILE A 55 -15.37 -5.02 15.55
C ILE A 55 -15.74 -5.82 14.30
N LEU A 56 -15.09 -5.58 13.16
CA LEU A 56 -15.34 -6.33 11.92
C LEU A 56 -15.04 -7.83 12.09
N ARG A 57 -13.96 -8.17 12.82
CA ARG A 57 -13.61 -9.55 13.14
C ARG A 57 -14.66 -10.23 14.02
N LEU A 58 -15.24 -9.50 14.99
CA LEU A 58 -16.31 -9.98 15.86
C LEU A 58 -17.60 -10.27 15.07
N LEU A 59 -17.99 -9.34 14.19
CA LEU A 59 -19.21 -9.45 13.37
C LEU A 59 -19.12 -10.59 12.33
N SER A 60 -17.91 -10.94 11.91
CA SER A 60 -17.67 -11.93 10.84
C SER A 60 -17.30 -13.34 11.34
N ARG A 61 -17.28 -13.59 12.66
CA ARG A 61 -16.81 -14.87 13.25
C ARG A 61 -17.49 -16.12 12.69
N ARG A 62 -18.76 -16.01 12.28
CA ARG A 62 -19.56 -17.13 11.76
C ARG A 62 -19.62 -17.21 10.23
N ALA A 63 -18.83 -16.41 9.52
CA ALA A 63 -18.86 -16.39 8.06
C ALA A 63 -18.36 -17.74 7.47
N LYS A 64 -19.17 -18.32 6.57
CA LYS A 64 -18.83 -19.54 5.81
C LYS A 64 -17.78 -19.23 4.73
N SER A 65 -16.87 -20.17 4.49
CA SER A 65 -15.59 -19.93 3.78
C SER A 65 -15.62 -20.00 2.25
N ILE A 66 -16.80 -20.00 1.62
CA ILE A 66 -16.88 -20.05 0.15
C ILE A 66 -16.88 -18.61 -0.36
N ILE A 67 -15.74 -18.17 -0.93
CA ILE A 67 -15.57 -16.83 -1.50
C ILE A 67 -16.09 -16.84 -2.93
N THR A 68 -17.02 -15.94 -3.24
CA THR A 68 -17.46 -15.69 -4.62
C THR A 68 -16.77 -14.46 -5.21
N ILE A 69 -16.76 -14.35 -6.55
CA ILE A 69 -16.18 -13.17 -7.23
C ILE A 69 -16.89 -11.86 -6.82
N ARG A 70 -18.21 -11.93 -6.56
CA ARG A 70 -19.01 -10.76 -6.11
C ARG A 70 -18.58 -10.29 -4.72
N ASP A 71 -18.25 -11.22 -3.83
CA ASP A 71 -17.73 -10.88 -2.50
C ASP A 71 -16.36 -10.21 -2.61
N LEU A 72 -15.50 -10.69 -3.53
CA LEU A 72 -14.18 -10.10 -3.77
C LEU A 72 -14.27 -8.68 -4.34
N PHE A 73 -15.21 -8.41 -5.24
CA PHE A 73 -15.48 -7.06 -5.75
C PHE A 73 -15.89 -6.10 -4.63
N ILE A 74 -16.87 -6.50 -3.81
CA ILE A 74 -17.37 -5.66 -2.72
C ILE A 74 -16.29 -5.47 -1.65
N PHE A 75 -15.53 -6.51 -1.33
CA PHE A 75 -14.35 -6.43 -0.47
C PHE A 75 -13.35 -5.40 -0.99
N THR A 76 -12.99 -5.46 -2.27
CA THR A 76 -11.99 -4.56 -2.86
C THR A 76 -12.45 -3.11 -2.74
N VAL A 77 -13.67 -2.79 -3.17
CA VAL A 77 -14.22 -1.43 -3.07
C VAL A 77 -14.28 -0.95 -1.61
N SER A 78 -14.75 -1.82 -0.70
CA SER A 78 -14.87 -1.49 0.72
C SER A 78 -13.49 -1.28 1.37
N LEU A 79 -12.47 -2.03 0.93
CA LEU A 79 -11.10 -1.90 1.41
C LEU A 79 -10.53 -0.54 1.06
N TRP A 80 -10.63 -0.13 -0.22
CA TRP A 80 -10.12 1.17 -0.67
C TRP A 80 -10.80 2.33 0.05
N ILE A 81 -12.12 2.29 0.19
CA ILE A 81 -12.88 3.31 0.92
C ILE A 81 -12.45 3.35 2.39
N ALA A 82 -12.46 2.21 3.09
CA ALA A 82 -12.14 2.17 4.50
C ALA A 82 -10.68 2.57 4.78
N ALA A 83 -9.74 2.09 3.98
CA ALA A 83 -8.32 2.43 4.11
C ALA A 83 -8.11 3.93 3.90
N THR A 84 -8.66 4.52 2.85
CA THR A 84 -8.54 5.95 2.57
C THR A 84 -9.07 6.79 3.73
N LEU A 85 -10.30 6.51 4.20
CA LEU A 85 -10.91 7.28 5.28
C LEU A 85 -10.11 7.18 6.59
N VAL A 86 -9.70 5.97 6.98
CA VAL A 86 -8.96 5.79 8.24
C VAL A 86 -7.58 6.43 8.18
N THR A 87 -6.86 6.25 7.07
CA THR A 87 -5.48 6.74 6.91
C THR A 87 -5.39 8.26 6.74
N ALA A 88 -6.49 8.94 6.40
CA ALA A 88 -6.59 10.40 6.31
C ALA A 88 -6.58 11.11 7.67
N LEU A 89 -6.99 10.41 8.74
CA LEU A 89 -7.10 10.98 10.09
C LEU A 89 -5.84 11.75 10.56
N PRO A 90 -4.62 11.17 10.56
CA PRO A 90 -3.45 11.87 11.09
C PRO A 90 -3.11 13.10 10.25
N ILE A 91 -3.25 13.03 8.92
CA ILE A 91 -2.98 14.18 8.04
C ILE A 91 -3.92 15.35 8.39
N SER A 92 -5.21 15.08 8.56
CA SER A 92 -6.20 16.11 8.91
C SER A 92 -6.03 16.69 10.33
N MET A 93 -5.44 15.92 11.25
CA MET A 93 -5.19 16.37 12.63
C MET A 93 -3.90 17.18 12.73
N ILE A 94 -2.89 16.86 11.91
CA ILE A 94 -1.57 17.49 11.93
C ILE A 94 -1.55 18.75 11.06
N LEU A 95 -2.27 18.78 9.93
CA LEU A 95 -2.26 19.89 8.98
C LEU A 95 -3.53 20.74 9.11
N PRO A 96 -3.49 21.89 9.83
CA PRO A 96 -4.70 22.67 10.13
C PRO A 96 -5.29 23.39 8.91
N ASP A 97 -4.48 23.63 7.87
CA ASP A 97 -4.87 24.26 6.62
C ASP A 97 -5.48 23.27 5.61
N LEU A 98 -5.40 21.97 5.88
CA LEU A 98 -5.99 20.93 5.04
C LEU A 98 -7.25 20.37 5.70
N ASN A 99 -8.40 20.55 5.05
CA ASN A 99 -9.64 19.93 5.52
C ASN A 99 -9.58 18.39 5.37
N TYR A 100 -10.48 17.69 6.07
CA TYR A 100 -10.53 16.22 6.02
C TYR A 100 -10.73 15.67 4.60
N THR A 101 -11.50 16.36 3.76
CA THR A 101 -11.68 15.97 2.34
C THR A 101 -10.36 16.03 1.56
N GLY A 102 -9.53 17.03 1.81
CA GLY A 102 -8.18 17.14 1.25
C GLY A 102 -7.26 16.03 1.75
N ALA A 103 -7.34 15.67 3.03
CA ALA A 103 -6.60 14.53 3.57
C ALA A 103 -7.07 13.19 2.97
N VAL A 104 -8.37 13.02 2.73
CA VAL A 104 -8.95 11.87 2.02
C VAL A 104 -8.45 11.83 0.57
N PHE A 105 -8.39 12.97 -0.11
CA PHE A 105 -7.81 13.05 -1.46
C PHE A 105 -6.33 12.64 -1.47
N GLU A 106 -5.54 13.18 -0.54
CA GLU A 106 -4.11 12.88 -0.42
C GLU A 106 -3.86 11.37 -0.21
N THR A 107 -4.60 10.77 0.73
CA THR A 107 -4.45 9.34 1.04
C THR A 107 -5.01 8.43 -0.04
N ALA A 108 -6.08 8.83 -0.71
CA ALA A 108 -6.59 8.12 -1.88
C ALA A 108 -5.54 8.07 -2.97
N SER A 109 -4.97 9.23 -3.31
CA SER A 109 -3.93 9.39 -4.33
C SER A 109 -2.66 8.61 -3.99
N ALA A 110 -2.24 8.60 -2.72
CA ALA A 110 -1.11 7.80 -2.27
C ALA A 110 -1.40 6.30 -2.47
N LEU A 111 -2.48 5.79 -1.86
CA LEU A 111 -2.84 4.37 -1.90
C LEU A 111 -3.09 3.87 -3.33
N SER A 112 -3.66 4.68 -4.21
CA SER A 112 -3.87 4.32 -5.62
C SER A 112 -2.65 4.51 -6.51
N THR A 113 -1.49 4.87 -5.93
CA THR A 113 -0.24 5.19 -6.64
C THR A 113 -0.44 6.22 -7.75
N THR A 114 -1.28 7.23 -7.51
CA THR A 114 -1.60 8.28 -8.48
C THR A 114 -0.65 9.47 -8.39
N GLY A 115 -0.18 9.82 -7.19
CA GLY A 115 0.84 10.84 -7.02
C GLY A 115 0.38 12.29 -7.02
N ALA A 116 -0.91 12.54 -7.23
CA ALA A 116 -1.49 13.88 -7.09
C ALA A 116 -1.49 14.29 -5.60
N THR A 117 -1.23 15.57 -5.33
CA THR A 117 -1.23 16.09 -3.96
C THR A 117 -2.21 17.25 -3.79
N ALA A 118 -2.88 17.28 -2.65
CA ALA A 118 -3.68 18.40 -2.17
C ALA A 118 -2.91 19.23 -1.12
N ILE A 119 -1.72 18.80 -0.72
CA ILE A 119 -0.87 19.48 0.25
C ILE A 119 0.06 20.44 -0.49
N ASN A 120 0.05 21.71 -0.09
CA ASN A 120 1.03 22.70 -0.56
C ASN A 120 2.19 22.84 0.43
N GLY A 121 3.37 23.22 -0.05
CA GLY A 121 4.50 23.54 0.82
C GLY A 121 5.11 22.31 1.47
N LEU A 122 5.26 21.20 0.73
CA LEU A 122 5.73 19.91 1.24
C LEU A 122 7.06 20.01 1.96
N ASP A 123 7.97 20.87 1.48
CA ASP A 123 9.30 21.06 2.04
C ASP A 123 9.26 21.49 3.53
N GLY A 124 8.19 22.16 3.96
CA GLY A 124 8.00 22.64 5.32
C GLY A 124 7.07 21.78 6.19
N ARG A 125 6.54 20.66 5.67
CA ARG A 125 5.60 19.82 6.42
C ARG A 125 6.32 18.88 7.39
N PRO A 126 5.66 18.44 8.47
CA PRO A 126 6.24 17.48 9.40
C PRO A 126 6.69 16.21 8.67
N GLN A 127 7.92 15.78 8.94
CA GLN A 127 8.52 14.61 8.31
C GLN A 127 7.70 13.33 8.55
N ALA A 128 7.00 13.21 9.68
CA ALA A 128 6.10 12.07 9.91
C ALA A 128 4.94 12.01 8.90
N VAL A 129 4.42 13.16 8.46
CA VAL A 129 3.40 13.25 7.39
C VAL A 129 4.00 12.85 6.04
N LEU A 130 5.19 13.36 5.72
CA LEU A 130 5.89 13.01 4.48
C LEU A 130 6.20 11.51 4.42
N LEU A 131 6.65 10.93 5.54
CA LEU A 131 6.86 9.50 5.69
C LEU A 131 5.59 8.69 5.49
N TRP A 132 4.48 9.15 6.08
CA TRP A 132 3.20 8.47 5.93
C TRP A 132 2.70 8.44 4.49
N ARG A 133 2.85 9.54 3.75
CA ARG A 133 2.50 9.61 2.32
C ARG A 133 3.27 8.57 1.51
N SER A 134 4.58 8.49 1.70
CA SER A 134 5.44 7.52 1.01
C SER A 134 5.12 6.07 1.38
N ILE A 135 4.83 5.80 2.66
CA ILE A 135 4.41 4.48 3.13
C ILE A 135 3.08 4.07 2.47
N LEU A 136 2.08 4.97 2.44
CA LEU A 136 0.79 4.67 1.82
C LEU A 136 0.95 4.37 0.33
N GLN A 137 1.80 5.11 -0.38
CA GLN A 137 2.06 4.83 -1.79
C GLN A 137 2.75 3.48 -2.00
N PHE A 138 3.74 3.15 -1.15
CA PHE A 138 4.39 1.85 -1.18
C PHE A 138 3.41 0.70 -0.92
N LEU A 139 2.50 0.86 0.05
CA LEU A 139 1.44 -0.11 0.33
C LEU A 139 0.46 -0.25 -0.85
N GLY A 140 0.15 0.84 -1.52
CA GLY A 140 -0.62 0.85 -2.76
C GLY A 140 0.00 -0.03 -3.85
N GLY A 141 1.31 0.13 -4.05
CA GLY A 141 2.09 -0.66 -5.00
C GLY A 141 2.05 -2.17 -4.68
N ILE A 142 2.17 -2.56 -3.40
CA ILE A 142 2.01 -3.96 -2.97
C ILE A 142 0.62 -4.49 -3.37
N GLY A 143 -0.43 -3.68 -3.20
CA GLY A 143 -1.79 -4.03 -3.59
C GLY A 143 -1.90 -4.42 -5.06
N PHE A 144 -1.32 -3.62 -5.96
CA PHE A 144 -1.27 -3.93 -7.39
C PHE A 144 -0.42 -5.17 -7.71
N VAL A 145 0.73 -5.35 -7.06
CA VAL A 145 1.57 -6.55 -7.25
C VAL A 145 0.79 -7.82 -6.90
N VAL A 146 0.08 -7.83 -5.77
CA VAL A 146 -0.72 -8.98 -5.33
C VAL A 146 -1.86 -9.27 -6.30
N ILE A 147 -2.54 -8.24 -6.84
CA ILE A 147 -3.56 -8.41 -7.88
C ILE A 147 -2.95 -9.02 -9.14
N GLY A 148 -1.78 -8.55 -9.57
CA GLY A 148 -1.04 -9.12 -10.70
C GLY A 148 -0.80 -10.63 -10.54
N VAL A 149 -0.37 -11.08 -9.34
CA VAL A 149 -0.18 -12.51 -9.03
C VAL A 149 -1.49 -13.30 -9.07
N ALA A 150 -2.59 -12.71 -8.61
CA ALA A 150 -3.88 -13.38 -8.62
C ALA A 150 -4.42 -13.60 -10.04
N VAL A 151 -4.10 -12.69 -10.97
CA VAL A 151 -4.57 -12.74 -12.36
C VAL A 151 -3.62 -13.51 -13.29
N LEU A 152 -2.31 -13.53 -13.00
CA LEU A 152 -1.28 -14.19 -13.82
C LEU A 152 -1.59 -15.66 -14.19
N PRO A 153 -2.11 -16.53 -13.29
CA PRO A 153 -2.47 -17.90 -13.64
C PRO A 153 -3.54 -18.00 -14.73
N SER A 154 -4.48 -17.06 -14.77
CA SER A 154 -5.55 -17.02 -15.76
C SER A 154 -5.01 -16.69 -17.17
N PHE A 155 -3.96 -15.87 -17.27
CA PHE A 155 -3.26 -15.61 -18.53
C PHE A 155 -2.45 -16.83 -19.00
N LEU A 156 -1.78 -17.53 -18.06
CA LEU A 156 -1.01 -18.75 -18.37
C LEU A 156 -1.91 -19.90 -18.85
N MET A 157 -3.13 -20.01 -18.32
CA MET A 157 -4.11 -21.00 -18.77
C MET A 157 -4.60 -20.76 -20.20
N GLY A 158 -4.63 -19.51 -20.67
CA GLY A 158 -4.97 -19.18 -22.06
C GLY A 158 -3.99 -19.76 -23.08
N GLY A 159 -2.69 -19.78 -22.77
CA GLY A 159 -1.64 -20.38 -23.60
C GLY A 159 -1.55 -21.91 -23.47
N LEU A 160 -1.80 -22.46 -22.28
CA LEU A 160 -1.80 -23.92 -22.06
C LEU A 160 -2.98 -24.63 -22.74
N ASN A 161 -4.06 -23.91 -23.07
CA ASN A 161 -5.16 -24.46 -23.87
C ASN A 161 -4.75 -24.77 -25.33
N LEU A 162 -3.69 -24.17 -25.87
CA LEU A 162 -3.08 -24.55 -27.16
C LEU A 162 -2.26 -25.85 -27.09
N PHE A 163 -1.77 -26.22 -25.90
CA PHE A 163 -1.04 -27.48 -25.68
C PHE A 163 -1.97 -28.65 -25.31
N LYS A 164 -3.17 -28.36 -24.80
CA LYS A 164 -4.23 -29.36 -24.61
C LYS A 164 -4.73 -29.99 -25.90
N THR A 165 -4.59 -29.31 -27.05
CA THR A 165 -4.95 -29.88 -28.34
C THR A 165 -3.95 -30.93 -28.84
N GLU A 166 -2.72 -30.97 -28.29
CA GLU A 166 -1.68 -31.93 -28.71
C GLU A 166 -1.48 -33.12 -27.76
N SER A 167 -1.99 -33.08 -26.52
CA SER A 167 -1.79 -34.20 -25.58
C SER A 167 -3.03 -34.47 -24.71
N SER A 168 -3.59 -35.68 -24.86
CA SER A 168 -4.75 -36.19 -24.13
C SER A 168 -4.47 -36.57 -22.67
N SER A 169 -3.23 -36.42 -22.19
CA SER A 169 -2.81 -36.76 -20.82
C SER A 169 -2.53 -35.55 -19.92
N PHE A 170 -2.89 -34.33 -20.34
CA PHE A 170 -2.65 -33.15 -19.49
C PHE A 170 -3.69 -33.03 -18.38
N ASP A 171 -3.37 -33.60 -17.22
CA ASP A 171 -4.16 -33.49 -15.99
C ASP A 171 -3.94 -32.11 -15.33
N GLY A 172 -4.43 -31.06 -16.01
CA GLY A 172 -4.09 -29.65 -15.75
C GLY A 172 -4.66 -29.04 -14.47
N GLN A 173 -5.28 -29.82 -13.58
CA GLN A 173 -5.93 -29.30 -12.37
C GLN A 173 -5.17 -29.57 -11.06
N ALA A 174 -4.15 -30.43 -11.06
CA ALA A 174 -3.67 -31.00 -9.79
C ALA A 174 -2.62 -30.17 -8.99
N LYS A 175 -2.03 -29.07 -9.51
CA LYS A 175 -0.83 -28.47 -8.84
C LYS A 175 -0.67 -26.94 -8.85
N LEU A 176 -1.72 -26.13 -9.07
CA LEU A 176 -1.54 -24.66 -9.08
C LEU A 176 -1.59 -23.97 -7.70
N THR A 177 -2.26 -24.56 -6.71
CA THR A 177 -2.48 -23.92 -5.39
C THR A 177 -1.21 -23.68 -4.54
N PRO A 178 -0.18 -24.56 -4.50
CA PRO A 178 1.03 -24.31 -3.71
C PRO A 178 1.97 -23.26 -4.33
N HIS A 179 1.78 -22.90 -5.60
CA HIS A 179 2.62 -21.90 -6.28
C HIS A 179 2.23 -20.46 -5.93
N ILE A 180 0.94 -20.15 -5.74
CA ILE A 180 0.48 -18.76 -5.56
C ILE A 180 1.10 -18.11 -4.32
N LYS A 181 1.12 -18.81 -3.18
CA LYS A 181 1.74 -18.28 -1.96
C LYS A 181 3.24 -18.08 -2.14
N THR A 182 3.91 -19.02 -2.79
CA THR A 182 5.36 -18.96 -3.04
C THR A 182 5.71 -17.83 -4.01
N MET A 183 4.94 -17.64 -5.08
CA MET A 183 5.09 -16.54 -6.03
C MET A 183 4.80 -15.19 -5.38
N ALA A 184 3.76 -15.08 -4.56
CA ALA A 184 3.46 -13.87 -3.81
C ALA A 184 4.59 -13.48 -2.85
N LEU A 185 5.16 -14.46 -2.13
CA LEU A 185 6.31 -14.22 -1.26
C LEU A 185 7.57 -13.82 -2.06
N ALA A 186 7.82 -14.48 -3.19
CA ALA A 186 8.95 -14.13 -4.06
C ALA A 186 8.82 -12.69 -4.60
N LEU A 187 7.64 -12.31 -5.09
CA LEU A 187 7.41 -10.96 -5.59
C LEU A 187 7.46 -9.90 -4.47
N LEU A 188 6.92 -10.20 -3.29
CA LEU A 188 7.06 -9.33 -2.13
C LEU A 188 8.53 -9.16 -1.74
N SER A 189 9.32 -10.23 -1.78
CA SER A 189 10.76 -10.15 -1.49
C SER A 189 11.52 -9.32 -2.52
N TRP A 190 11.17 -9.43 -3.80
CA TRP A 190 11.71 -8.59 -4.87
C TRP A 190 11.32 -7.13 -4.68
N TYR A 191 10.05 -6.85 -4.39
CA TYR A 191 9.54 -5.49 -4.17
C TYR A 191 10.22 -4.80 -2.97
N LEU A 192 10.43 -5.51 -1.86
CA LEU A 192 11.18 -5.00 -0.72
C LEU A 192 12.67 -4.86 -1.04
N GLY A 193 13.25 -5.82 -1.75
CA GLY A 193 14.65 -5.81 -2.16
C GLY A 193 14.98 -4.63 -3.09
N THR A 194 14.13 -4.34 -4.07
CA THR A 194 14.28 -3.19 -4.96
C THR A 194 14.13 -1.88 -4.22
N ALA A 195 13.20 -1.77 -3.26
CA ALA A 195 13.09 -0.57 -2.42
C ALA A 195 14.35 -0.30 -1.59
N VAL A 196 14.94 -1.33 -0.99
CA VAL A 196 16.21 -1.22 -0.25
C VAL A 196 17.37 -0.86 -1.18
N ALA A 197 17.49 -1.53 -2.33
CA ALA A 197 18.53 -1.24 -3.32
C ALA A 197 18.43 0.19 -3.86
N CYS A 198 17.22 0.64 -4.20
CA CYS A 198 16.95 2.00 -4.67
C CYS A 198 17.30 3.04 -3.60
N THR A 199 16.95 2.79 -2.33
CA THR A 199 17.34 3.63 -1.19
C THR A 199 18.87 3.78 -1.11
N ILE A 200 19.61 2.67 -1.21
CA ILE A 200 21.08 2.69 -1.16
C ILE A 200 21.65 3.52 -2.32
N CYS A 201 21.15 3.31 -3.55
CA CYS A 201 21.57 4.09 -4.72
C CYS A 201 21.32 5.59 -4.55
N TYR A 202 20.17 5.98 -3.99
CA TYR A 202 19.83 7.37 -3.70
C TYR A 202 20.72 7.99 -2.63
N VAL A 203 21.03 7.26 -1.55
CA VAL A 203 21.99 7.73 -0.52
C VAL A 203 23.39 7.90 -1.12
N LEU A 204 23.87 6.94 -1.92
CA LEU A 204 25.17 7.04 -2.60
C LEU A 204 25.23 8.18 -3.63
N SER A 205 24.07 8.62 -4.14
CA SER A 205 23.95 9.78 -5.03
C SER A 205 23.95 11.12 -4.31
N GLY A 206 24.03 11.12 -2.97
CA GLY A 206 24.12 12.32 -2.13
C GLY A 206 22.81 12.80 -1.52
N LEU A 207 21.72 12.01 -1.58
CA LEU A 207 20.48 12.34 -0.87
C LEU A 207 20.61 12.01 0.63
N ASP A 208 19.99 12.84 1.47
CA ASP A 208 19.79 12.52 2.89
C ASP A 208 19.00 11.22 3.03
N ILE A 209 19.25 10.47 4.11
CA ILE A 209 18.64 9.15 4.34
C ILE A 209 17.11 9.24 4.35
N PHE A 210 16.53 10.27 4.98
CA PHE A 210 15.09 10.44 5.01
C PHE A 210 14.53 10.64 3.60
N LEU A 211 15.14 11.55 2.83
CA LEU A 211 14.74 11.84 1.46
C LEU A 211 14.90 10.60 0.57
N ALA A 212 16.01 9.88 0.70
CA ALA A 212 16.30 8.68 -0.07
C ALA A 212 15.30 7.55 0.17
N VAL A 213 14.97 7.26 1.44
CA VAL A 213 13.97 6.24 1.79
C VAL A 213 12.60 6.61 1.21
N ASN A 214 12.15 7.84 1.45
CA ASN A 214 10.85 8.31 0.96
C ASN A 214 10.76 8.27 -0.57
N ALA A 215 11.79 8.79 -1.26
CA ALA A 215 11.86 8.77 -2.71
C ALA A 215 11.88 7.33 -3.26
N ALA A 216 12.62 6.41 -2.64
CA ALA A 216 12.73 5.03 -3.09
C ALA A 216 11.40 4.27 -2.94
N LEU A 217 10.71 4.43 -1.82
CA LEU A 217 9.37 3.86 -1.58
C LEU A 217 8.38 4.30 -2.68
N CYS A 218 8.42 5.59 -3.04
CA CYS A 218 7.55 6.13 -4.07
C CYS A 218 7.94 5.71 -5.49
N THR A 219 9.24 5.64 -5.79
CA THR A 219 9.80 5.24 -7.10
C THR A 219 9.40 3.80 -7.42
N VAL A 220 9.67 2.87 -6.51
CA VAL A 220 9.36 1.44 -6.69
C VAL A 220 7.87 1.17 -6.75
N ALA A 221 7.05 2.03 -6.12
CA ALA A 221 5.60 2.00 -6.25
C ALA A 221 5.06 2.65 -7.54
N THR A 222 5.91 3.27 -8.36
CA THR A 222 5.56 3.94 -9.62
C THR A 222 4.52 5.06 -9.48
N GLY A 223 4.34 5.60 -8.28
CA GLY A 223 3.25 6.52 -7.98
C GLY A 223 3.62 8.00 -7.94
N GLY A 224 4.90 8.38 -8.04
CA GLY A 224 5.30 9.78 -8.26
C GLY A 224 5.26 10.75 -7.07
N MET A 225 4.75 10.39 -5.88
CA MET A 225 4.91 11.27 -4.70
C MET A 225 6.38 11.48 -4.33
N MET A 226 6.68 12.66 -3.82
CA MET A 226 7.96 13.03 -3.24
C MET A 226 7.74 13.83 -1.95
N PRO A 227 8.72 13.83 -1.03
CA PRO A 227 8.70 14.70 0.15
C PRO A 227 9.10 16.16 -0.19
N LEU A 228 9.34 16.48 -1.47
CA LEU A 228 9.69 17.81 -1.96
C LEU A 228 8.62 18.33 -2.93
N ASP A 229 8.33 19.63 -2.90
CA ASP A 229 7.37 20.26 -3.83
C ASP A 229 7.86 20.20 -5.28
N ALA A 230 9.17 20.37 -5.47
CA ALA A 230 9.81 20.31 -6.77
C ALA A 230 9.93 18.87 -7.34
N SER A 231 9.41 17.87 -6.62
CA SER A 231 9.60 16.45 -6.94
C SER A 231 11.10 16.11 -7.10
N MET A 232 11.52 15.60 -8.26
CA MET A 232 12.93 15.31 -8.56
C MET A 232 13.69 16.50 -9.17
N ASN A 233 13.03 17.64 -9.41
CA ASN A 233 13.70 18.80 -9.99
C ASN A 233 14.74 19.36 -9.03
N GLY A 234 15.93 19.68 -9.55
CA GLY A 234 17.07 20.16 -8.76
C GLY A 234 17.89 19.08 -8.04
N LEU A 235 17.51 17.80 -8.13
CA LEU A 235 18.32 16.70 -7.58
C LEU A 235 19.50 16.33 -8.51
N PRO A 236 20.56 15.68 -7.97
CA PRO A 236 21.71 15.26 -8.77
C PRO A 236 21.32 14.35 -9.95
N PRO A 237 22.00 14.43 -11.11
CA PRO A 237 21.67 13.59 -12.27
C PRO A 237 21.69 12.09 -11.99
N ALA A 238 22.56 11.63 -11.07
CA ALA A 238 22.61 10.23 -10.65
C ALA A 238 21.27 9.73 -10.08
N VAL A 239 20.56 10.57 -9.31
CA VAL A 239 19.23 10.25 -8.77
C VAL A 239 18.25 10.02 -9.92
N HIS A 240 18.28 10.84 -10.95
CA HIS A 240 17.38 10.71 -12.11
C HIS A 240 17.64 9.40 -12.87
N TYR A 241 18.91 9.04 -13.09
CA TYR A 241 19.25 7.78 -13.75
C TYR A 241 18.82 6.55 -12.93
N PHE A 242 19.01 6.58 -11.61
CA PHE A 242 18.51 5.50 -10.75
C PHE A 242 16.99 5.44 -10.73
N ALA A 243 16.30 6.59 -10.71
CA ALA A 243 14.84 6.65 -10.81
C ALA A 243 14.29 6.05 -12.11
N ILE A 244 15.05 6.14 -13.21
CA ILE A 244 14.68 5.52 -14.50
C ILE A 244 14.93 4.01 -14.48
N PHE A 245 15.97 3.57 -13.76
CA PHE A 245 16.36 2.16 -13.71
C PHE A 245 15.43 1.31 -12.83
N PHE A 246 15.03 1.83 -11.67
CA PHE A 246 14.17 1.15 -10.70
C PHE A 246 12.69 1.31 -11.02
#